data_AF-A0A842NIU3-F1
#
_entry.id   AF-A0A842NIU3-F1
#
_cell.length_a   1.000
_cell.length_b   1.000
_cell.length_c   1.000
_cell.angle_alpha   90.00
_cell.angle_beta   90.00
_cell.angle_gamma   90.00
#
_symmetry.space_group_name_H-M   'P 1'
#
loop_
_entity.id
_entity.type
_entity.pdbx_description
1 polymer ?
#
loop_
_entity_poly.entity_id
_entity_poly.type
_entity_poly.pdbx_seq_one_letter_code
_entity_poly.pdbx_strand_id
1 'polypeptide(L)' 'MKMNIVIKEKINNLLHSDVVNYLETSERLTLKNILETDIITETETMNLEEILRKYRKFIKN' A
#
# COMPACT_ATOMS: atom_id res chain seq x y z
N MET A 1 13.27 -7.01 -2.60
CA MET A 1 13.62 -6.72 -1.18
C MET A 1 12.67 -7.51 -0.28
N LYS A 2 13.09 -7.98 0.90
CA LYS A 2 12.16 -8.65 1.83
C LYS A 2 11.21 -7.61 2.41
N MET A 3 9.91 -7.88 2.41
CA MET A 3 8.95 -6.87 2.84
C MET A 3 9.04 -6.59 4.35
N ASN A 4 9.06 -5.31 4.71
CA ASN A 4 9.11 -4.87 6.10
C ASN A 4 7.72 -5.02 6.75
N ILE A 5 7.66 -5.52 7.99
CA ILE A 5 6.42 -5.69 8.74
C ILE A 5 5.64 -4.37 8.89
N VAL A 6 6.34 -3.25 9.05
CA VAL A 6 5.75 -1.91 9.16
C VAL A 6 5.07 -1.50 7.85
N ILE A 7 5.60 -1.94 6.71
CA ILE A 7 4.99 -1.69 5.40
C ILE A 7 3.71 -2.51 5.26
N LYS A 8 3.75 -3.81 5.63
CA LYS A 8 2.55 -4.67 5.63
C LYS A 8 1.43 -4.04 6.47
N GLU A 9 1.73 -3.57 7.68
CA GLU A 9 0.74 -2.90 8.54
C GLU A 9 0.16 -1.63 7.91
N LYS A 10 0.99 -0.77 7.30
CA LYS A 10 0.51 0.44 6.64
C LYS A 10 -0.43 0.14 5.47
N ILE A 11 -0.09 -0.83 4.64
CA ILE A 11 -0.95 -1.27 3.53
C ILE A 11 -2.26 -1.84 4.07
N ASN A 12 -2.18 -2.65 5.13
CA ASN A 12 -3.35 -3.26 5.73
C ASN A 12 -4.30 -2.20 6.31
N ASN A 13 -3.76 -1.18 6.99
CA ASN A 13 -4.53 -0.05 7.50
C ASN A 13 -5.19 0.77 6.39
N LEU A 14 -4.49 0.96 5.26
CA LEU A 14 -5.05 1.64 4.08
C LEU A 14 -6.24 0.89 3.49
N LEU A 15 -6.11 -0.42 3.34
CA LEU A 15 -7.17 -1.27 2.74
C LEU A 15 -8.38 -1.46 3.65
N HIS A 16 -8.22 -1.31 4.96
CA HIS A 16 -9.29 -1.49 5.96
C HIS A 16 -9.77 -0.18 6.60
N SER A 17 -9.39 0.98 6.05
CA SER A 17 -9.88 2.29 6.47
C SER A 17 -10.76 2.92 5.39
N ASP A 18 -11.43 4.03 5.72
CA ASP A 18 -12.24 4.80 4.78
C ASP A 18 -11.47 5.26 3.53
N VAL A 19 -10.13 5.26 3.60
CA VAL A 19 -9.23 5.59 2.49
C VAL A 19 -9.43 4.64 1.31
N VAL A 20 -9.81 3.38 1.55
CA VAL A 20 -10.01 2.38 0.51
C VAL A 20 -11.05 2.80 -0.55
N ASN A 21 -12.00 3.65 -0.15
CA ASN A 21 -13.04 4.19 -1.02
C ASN A 21 -12.52 5.26 -1.99
N TYR A 22 -11.38 5.88 -1.66
CA TYR A 22 -10.71 6.88 -2.50
C TYR A 22 -9.61 6.28 -3.37
N LEU A 23 -9.17 5.06 -3.08
CA LEU A 23 -8.20 4.34 -3.91
C LEU A 23 -8.80 4.02 -5.30
N GLU A 24 -7.97 4.13 -6.32
CA GLU A 24 -8.32 3.60 -7.64
C GLU A 24 -8.33 2.06 -7.60
N THR A 25 -9.08 1.42 -8.50
CA THR A 25 -9.15 -0.04 -8.57
C THR A 25 -7.78 -0.67 -8.82
N SER A 26 -6.96 -0.05 -9.67
CA SER A 26 -5.58 -0.42 -9.93
C SER A 26 -4.71 -0.37 -8.67
N GLU A 27 -4.83 0.71 -7.88
CA GLU A 27 -4.08 0.89 -6.64
C GLU A 27 -4.48 -0.16 -5.59
N ARG A 28 -5.78 -0.45 -5.44
CA ARG A 28 -6.26 -1.53 -4.55
C ARG A 28 -5.69 -2.89 -4.94
N LEU A 29 -5.66 -3.20 -6.24
CA LEU A 29 -5.08 -4.45 -6.73
C LEU A 29 -3.59 -4.52 -6.45
N THR A 30 -2.84 -3.45 -6.72
CA THR A 30 -1.41 -3.36 -6.40
C THR A 30 -1.15 -3.60 -4.92
N LEU A 31 -1.88 -2.93 -4.02
CA LEU A 31 -1.73 -3.10 -2.57
C LEU A 31 -2.05 -4.53 -2.10
N LYS A 32 -3.09 -5.17 -2.65
CA LYS A 32 -3.43 -6.56 -2.35
C LYS A 32 -2.34 -7.54 -2.82
N ASN A 33 -1.89 -7.37 -4.06
CA ASN A 33 -0.82 -8.20 -4.61
C ASN A 33 0.46 -8.08 -3.78
N ILE A 34 0.83 -6.86 -3.38
CA ILE A 34 2.00 -6.63 -2.51
C ILE A 34 1.83 -7.37 -1.17
N LEU A 35 0.64 -7.35 -0.55
CA LEU A 35 0.41 -8.07 0.72
C LEU A 35 0.54 -9.59 0.61
N GLU A 36 0.20 -10.16 -0.54
CA GLU A 36 0.25 -11.60 -0.80
C GLU A 36 1.67 -12.10 -1.13
N THR A 37 2.62 -11.20 -1.42
CA THR A 37 4.01 -11.55 -1.70
C THR A 37 4.93 -11.26 -0.50
N ASP A 38 5.93 -12.12 -0.30
CA ASP A 38 6.98 -11.88 0.71
C ASP A 38 8.18 -11.10 0.16
N ILE A 39 8.29 -11.05 -1.16
CA ILE A 39 9.33 -10.32 -1.89
C ILE A 39 8.65 -9.27 -2.75
N ILE A 40 9.06 -8.04 -2.53
CA ILE A 40 8.61 -6.86 -3.25
C ILE A 40 9.71 -6.43 -4.23
N THR A 41 9.33 -6.21 -5.48
CA THR A 41 10.19 -5.68 -6.54
C THR A 41 10.41 -4.17 -6.38
N GLU A 42 11.42 -3.64 -7.08
CA GLU A 42 11.69 -2.20 -7.08
C GLU A 42 10.51 -1.40 -7.66
N THR A 43 9.89 -1.89 -8.74
CA THR A 43 8.69 -1.27 -9.34
C THR A 43 7.51 -1.26 -8.37
N GLU A 44 7.25 -2.36 -7.66
CA GLU A 44 6.21 -2.40 -6.62
C GLU A 44 6.53 -1.46 -5.45
N THR A 45 7.81 -1.30 -5.11
CA THR A 45 8.26 -0.34 -4.10
C THR A 45 7.94 1.09 -4.52
N MET A 46 8.28 1.46 -5.75
CA MET A 46 7.96 2.80 -6.29
C MET A 46 6.46 3.04 -6.33
N ASN A 47 5.68 2.07 -6.83
CA ASN A 47 4.22 2.17 -6.88
C ASN A 47 3.62 2.36 -5.48
N LEU A 48 4.11 1.60 -4.51
CA LEU A 48 3.67 1.72 -3.13
C LEU A 48 4.00 3.10 -2.55
N GLU A 49 5.22 3.61 -2.73
CA GLU A 49 5.60 4.94 -2.26
C GLU A 49 4.73 6.04 -2.86
N GLU A 50 4.39 5.95 -4.15
CA GLU A 50 3.49 6.89 -4.80
C GLU A 50 2.08 6.85 -4.22
N ILE A 51 1.53 5.65 -4.00
CA ILE A 51 0.21 5.45 -3.38
C ILE A 51 0.23 6.04 -1.95
N LEU A 52 1.22 5.69 -1.13
CA LEU A 52 1.37 6.22 0.22
C LEU A 52 1.48 7.75 0.23
N ARG A 53 2.21 8.33 -0.73
CA ARG A 53 2.34 9.79 -0.89
C ARG A 53 1.00 10.44 -1.27
N LYS A 54 0.26 9.85 -2.21
CA LYS A 54 -1.04 10.34 -2.69
C LYS A 54 -2.07 10.36 -1.56
N TYR A 55 -2.09 9.32 -0.72
CA TYR A 55 -3.08 9.19 0.36
C TYR A 55 -2.55 9.59 1.74
N ARG A 56 -1.35 10.18 1.83
CA ARG A 56 -0.73 10.61 3.09
C ARG A 56 -1.63 11.45 4.00
N LYS A 57 -2.52 12.26 3.42
CA LYS A 57 -3.45 13.12 4.18
C LYS A 57 -4.48 12.33 4.99
N PHE A 58 -4.77 11.10 4.57
CA PHE A 58 -5.71 10.21 5.23
C PHE A 58 -5.05 9.20 6.17
N ILE A 59 -3.76 8.93 5.95
CA ILE A 59 -2.89 8.17 6.84
C ILE A 59 -2.38 9.12 7.94
N LYS A 60 -3.29 9.71 8.73
CA LYS A 60 -2.89 10.46 9.94
C LYS A 60 -2.74 9.46 11.08
N ASN A 61 -1.53 9.42 11.65
CA ASN A 61 -1.02 8.67 12.82
C ASN A 61 -1.94 7.61 13.42
#